data_AF-A0A8S1S4U4-F1
#
_entry.id   AF-A0A8S1S4U4-F1
#
_cell.length_a   1.000
_cell.length_b   1.000
_cell.length_c   1.000
_cell.angle_alpha   90.00
_cell.angle_beta   90.00
_cell.angle_gamma   90.00
#
_symmetry.space_group_name_H-M   'P 1'
#
loop_
_entity.id
_entity.type
_entity.pdbx_description
1 polymer ?
#
loop_
_entity_poly.entity_id
_entity_poly.type
_entity_poly.pdbx_seq_one_letter_code
_entity_poly.pdbx_strand_id
1 'polypeptide(L)'
;MNQCIILIAFLFITNALITKHCQCNQIRNQFSCMLHQKCQWKSNSCQNASCKEFHHVSVCSQNKECFYNPLDDRCQELTDCSMLTATSNEECSYQSKYCGIYNPALKQCQILNFKPCNMHTTQWECLNVAQPCYWINQQCQEFDCALLKSQKECNGYHHYLCNWSIENQQCIHASCHQQPIFDCTFIVKKFNIGYLIQPCLVDYSEGQAKCREATLSELSPITCSLNTDNAAAWSDMRLDRGSCQECDVCIIKILVLTLLMMIF
;
A
#
# COMPACT_ATOMS: atom_id res chain seq x y z
N MET A 1 -33.44 -20.62 5.54
CA MET A 1 -32.05 -20.97 5.93
C MET A 1 -31.02 -20.55 4.86
N ASN A 2 -31.28 -20.77 3.56
CA ASN A 2 -30.34 -20.40 2.48
C ASN A 2 -30.03 -18.89 2.33
N GLN A 3 -30.95 -17.98 2.68
CA GLN A 3 -30.71 -16.54 2.55
C GLN A 3 -29.69 -15.98 3.58
N CYS A 4 -29.58 -16.57 4.77
CA CYS A 4 -28.59 -16.14 5.78
C CYS A 4 -27.15 -16.50 5.39
N ILE A 5 -26.95 -17.66 4.74
CA ILE A 5 -25.62 -18.14 4.33
C ILE A 5 -25.06 -17.26 3.21
N ILE A 6 -25.91 -16.84 2.27
CA ILE A 6 -25.52 -15.95 1.17
C ILE A 6 -25.07 -14.57 1.68
N LEU A 7 -25.75 -14.02 2.70
CA LEU A 7 -25.40 -12.72 3.27
C LEU A 7 -24.07 -12.74 4.02
N ILE A 8 -23.80 -13.82 4.76
CA ILE A 8 -22.54 -14.02 5.48
C ILE A 8 -21.38 -14.18 4.49
N ALA A 9 -21.54 -14.98 3.44
CA ALA A 9 -20.54 -15.11 2.39
C ALA A 9 -20.24 -13.76 1.69
N PHE A 10 -21.27 -12.95 1.43
CA PHE A 10 -21.10 -11.61 0.85
C PHE A 10 -20.29 -10.68 1.77
N LEU A 11 -20.58 -10.68 3.08
CA LEU A 11 -19.85 -9.88 4.08
C LEU A 11 -18.38 -10.29 4.22
N PHE A 12 -18.08 -11.59 4.11
CA PHE A 12 -16.69 -12.07 4.09
C PHE A 12 -15.96 -11.69 2.80
N ILE A 13 -16.64 -11.68 1.65
CA ILE A 13 -16.05 -11.26 0.36
C ILE A 13 -15.74 -9.75 0.36
N THR A 14 -16.60 -8.91 0.93
CA THR A 14 -16.36 -7.46 0.97
C THR A 14 -15.19 -7.06 1.88
N ASN A 15 -14.94 -7.80 2.96
CA ASN A 15 -13.76 -7.59 3.82
C ASN A 15 -12.48 -8.21 3.27
N ALA A 16 -12.57 -9.10 2.27
CA ALA A 16 -11.42 -9.67 1.57
C ALA A 16 -10.91 -8.76 0.42
N LEU A 17 -11.65 -7.70 0.05
CA LEU A 17 -11.23 -6.65 -0.90
C LEU A 17 -10.24 -5.64 -0.29
N ILE A 18 -9.46 -6.07 0.70
CA ILE A 18 -8.25 -5.35 1.07
C ILE A 18 -7.27 -5.66 -0.06
N THR A 19 -6.84 -4.63 -0.80
CA THR A 19 -5.80 -4.77 -1.81
C THR A 19 -4.57 -5.41 -1.17
N LYS A 20 -4.39 -6.70 -1.44
CA LYS A 20 -3.21 -7.43 -0.99
C LYS A 20 -2.17 -7.28 -2.09
N HIS A 21 -0.98 -6.84 -1.71
CA HIS A 21 0.16 -6.95 -2.61
C HIS A 21 0.33 -8.40 -3.05
N CYS A 22 0.81 -8.58 -4.28
CA CYS A 22 1.10 -9.90 -4.82
C CYS A 22 2.03 -10.68 -3.91
N GLN A 23 1.70 -11.96 -3.67
CA GLN A 23 2.66 -12.87 -3.06
C GLN A 23 3.74 -13.21 -4.10
N CYS A 24 5.00 -13.28 -3.69
CA CYS A 24 6.09 -13.52 -4.63
C CYS A 24 5.92 -14.82 -5.43
N ASN A 25 5.38 -15.87 -4.82
CA ASN A 25 5.09 -17.15 -5.49
C ASN A 25 4.03 -17.06 -6.59
N GLN A 26 3.25 -15.99 -6.67
CA GLN A 26 2.28 -15.74 -7.75
C GLN A 26 2.97 -15.15 -9.00
N ILE A 27 4.18 -14.61 -8.86
CA ILE A 27 4.94 -13.96 -9.93
C ILE A 27 5.79 -15.00 -10.66
N ARG A 28 5.45 -15.28 -11.91
CA ARG A 28 6.02 -16.43 -12.65
C ARG A 28 7.26 -16.12 -13.48
N ASN A 29 7.52 -14.86 -13.82
CA ASN A 29 8.66 -14.50 -14.64
C ASN A 29 9.69 -13.68 -13.84
N GLN A 30 10.97 -13.87 -14.17
CA GLN A 30 12.09 -13.24 -13.50
C GLN A 30 12.03 -11.72 -13.54
N PHE A 31 11.63 -11.16 -14.69
CA PHE A 31 11.56 -9.71 -14.88
C PHE A 31 10.59 -9.04 -13.90
N SER A 32 9.36 -9.53 -13.83
CA SER A 32 8.34 -9.01 -12.90
C SER A 32 8.75 -9.23 -11.44
N CYS A 33 9.44 -10.33 -11.15
CA CYS A 33 9.95 -10.60 -9.81
C CYS A 33 10.96 -9.54 -9.36
N MET A 34 11.88 -9.13 -10.25
CA MET A 34 12.88 -8.09 -9.97
C MET A 34 12.28 -6.69 -9.82
N LEU A 35 11.10 -6.43 -10.40
CA LEU A 35 10.37 -5.18 -10.22
C LEU A 35 9.60 -5.12 -8.90
N HIS A 36 9.31 -6.26 -8.30
CA HIS A 36 8.55 -6.33 -7.06
C HIS A 36 9.48 -6.23 -5.84
N GLN A 37 9.48 -5.08 -5.17
CA GLN A 37 10.47 -4.71 -4.14
C GLN A 37 10.62 -5.70 -2.97
N LYS A 38 9.59 -6.52 -2.69
CA LYS A 38 9.58 -7.52 -1.61
C LYS A 38 9.98 -8.94 -2.06
N CYS A 39 10.32 -9.12 -3.33
CA CYS A 39 10.57 -10.41 -3.94
C CYS A 39 11.98 -10.52 -4.54
N GLN A 40 12.44 -11.75 -4.69
CA GLN A 40 13.69 -12.07 -5.36
C GLN A 40 13.54 -13.34 -6.20
N TRP A 41 14.19 -13.34 -7.36
CA TRP A 41 14.24 -14.52 -8.22
C TRP A 41 15.34 -15.47 -7.73
N LYS A 42 14.95 -16.65 -7.25
CA LYS A 42 15.86 -17.67 -6.72
C LYS A 42 15.39 -19.06 -7.12
N SER A 43 16.33 -19.90 -7.54
CA SER A 43 16.06 -21.29 -7.93
C SER A 43 14.91 -21.41 -8.95
N ASN A 44 14.93 -20.58 -10.00
CA ASN A 44 13.89 -20.52 -11.06
C ASN A 44 12.47 -20.24 -10.57
N SER A 45 12.33 -19.53 -9.46
CA SER A 45 11.04 -19.10 -8.94
C SER A 45 11.16 -17.73 -8.27
N CYS A 46 10.05 -17.00 -8.22
CA CYS A 46 9.99 -15.77 -7.45
C CYS A 46 9.63 -16.12 -6.00
N GLN A 47 10.47 -15.68 -5.05
CA GLN A 47 10.37 -15.99 -3.63
C GLN A 47 10.37 -14.68 -2.83
N ASN A 48 9.88 -14.72 -1.59
CA ASN A 48 10.01 -13.57 -0.69
C ASN A 48 11.50 -13.32 -0.43
N ALA A 49 11.93 -12.07 -0.58
CA ALA A 49 13.28 -11.67 -0.19
C ALA A 49 13.38 -11.70 1.35
N SER A 50 14.49 -12.21 1.87
CA SER A 50 14.84 -12.10 3.28
C SER A 50 15.19 -10.66 3.65
N CYS A 51 15.13 -10.29 4.94
CA CYS A 51 15.41 -8.91 5.33
C CYS A 51 16.81 -8.46 4.90
N LYS A 52 17.79 -9.38 4.89
CA LYS A 52 19.19 -9.09 4.50
C LYS A 52 19.35 -8.76 3.01
N GLU A 53 18.37 -9.09 2.18
CA GLU A 53 18.38 -8.83 0.73
C GLU A 53 17.77 -7.46 0.40
N PHE A 54 17.18 -6.75 1.37
CA PHE A 54 16.71 -5.38 1.18
C PHE A 54 17.86 -4.36 1.29
N HIS A 55 18.13 -3.67 0.18
CA HIS A 55 19.15 -2.61 0.11
C HIS A 55 18.61 -1.20 0.39
N HIS A 56 17.29 -1.04 0.33
CA HIS A 56 16.64 0.26 0.53
C HIS A 56 15.93 0.29 1.88
N VAL A 57 16.26 1.30 2.69
CA VAL A 57 15.67 1.54 4.02
C VAL A 57 14.15 1.56 3.96
N SER A 58 13.58 2.23 2.93
CA SER A 58 12.13 2.35 2.75
C SER A 58 11.44 1.01 2.54
N VAL A 59 12.04 0.09 1.78
CA VAL A 59 11.47 -1.25 1.54
C VAL A 59 11.52 -2.07 2.82
N CYS A 60 12.63 -1.97 3.53
CA CYS A 60 12.92 -2.69 4.75
C CYS A 60 12.03 -2.29 5.92
N SER A 61 11.91 -0.99 6.21
CA SER A 61 11.08 -0.50 7.30
C SER A 61 9.57 -0.71 7.05
N GLN A 62 9.17 -0.88 5.78
CA GLN A 62 7.80 -1.22 5.40
C GLN A 62 7.48 -2.72 5.46
N ASN A 63 8.46 -3.59 5.69
CA ASN A 63 8.24 -5.02 5.87
C ASN A 63 8.02 -5.32 7.36
N LYS A 64 6.90 -5.98 7.68
CA LYS A 64 6.49 -6.31 9.05
C LYS A 64 7.44 -7.27 9.76
N GLU A 65 8.20 -8.05 9.00
CA GLU A 65 9.16 -9.04 9.49
C GLU A 65 10.59 -8.47 9.52
N CYS A 66 10.79 -7.20 9.16
CA CYS A 66 12.11 -6.59 9.08
C CYS A 66 12.22 -5.29 9.87
N PHE A 67 13.45 -4.93 10.17
CA PHE A 67 13.83 -3.59 10.57
C PHE A 67 15.17 -3.19 9.93
N TYR A 68 15.35 -1.89 9.74
CA TYR A 68 16.62 -1.31 9.34
C TYR A 68 17.43 -0.95 10.59
N ASN A 69 18.65 -1.49 10.72
CA ASN A 69 19.57 -1.14 11.78
C ASN A 69 20.48 0.02 11.34
N PRO A 70 20.34 1.24 11.90
CA PRO A 70 21.16 2.39 11.53
C PRO A 70 22.63 2.25 11.96
N LEU A 71 22.94 1.37 12.92
CA LEU A 71 24.32 1.16 13.38
C LEU A 71 25.16 0.36 12.37
N ASP A 72 24.52 -0.61 11.69
CA ASP A 72 25.18 -1.52 10.74
C ASP A 72 24.88 -1.17 9.27
N ASP A 73 24.02 -0.17 9.02
CA ASP A 73 23.50 0.20 7.68
C ASP A 73 22.92 -1.01 6.93
N ARG A 74 22.14 -1.84 7.63
CA ARG A 74 21.65 -3.13 7.13
C ARG A 74 20.26 -3.47 7.63
N CYS A 75 19.56 -4.22 6.80
CA CYS A 75 18.27 -4.79 7.13
C CYS A 75 18.39 -6.16 7.79
N GLN A 76 17.60 -6.35 8.84
CA GLN A 76 17.63 -7.52 9.70
C GLN A 76 16.21 -7.99 10.01
N GLU A 77 16.08 -9.26 10.39
CA GLU A 77 14.81 -9.86 10.78
C GLU A 77 14.35 -9.25 12.12
N LEU A 78 13.10 -8.81 12.17
CA LEU A 78 12.47 -8.27 13.36
C LEU A 78 11.76 -9.39 14.10
N THR A 79 12.21 -9.68 15.32
CA THR A 79 11.54 -10.65 16.20
C THR A 79 10.57 -9.98 17.16
N ASP A 80 10.92 -8.81 17.69
CA ASP A 80 10.10 -8.02 18.60
C ASP A 80 10.53 -6.54 18.57
N CYS A 81 9.61 -5.59 18.72
CA CYS A 81 9.96 -4.17 18.70
C CYS A 81 10.89 -3.73 19.85
N SER A 82 10.90 -4.47 20.97
CA SER A 82 11.78 -4.19 22.11
C SER A 82 13.27 -4.37 21.79
N MET A 83 13.62 -5.06 20.69
CA MET A 83 15.02 -5.15 20.24
C MET A 83 15.53 -3.85 19.62
N LEU A 84 14.63 -2.94 19.24
CA LEU A 84 14.96 -1.68 18.58
C LEU A 84 15.19 -0.60 19.64
N THR A 85 16.38 -0.03 19.66
CA THR A 85 16.71 1.12 20.51
C THR A 85 16.55 2.41 19.73
N ALA A 86 15.99 3.43 20.37
CA ALA A 86 15.76 4.73 19.75
C ALA A 86 15.78 5.86 20.80
N THR A 87 15.61 7.08 20.32
CA THR A 87 15.46 8.30 21.12
C THR A 87 14.16 9.04 20.83
N SER A 88 13.43 8.63 19.80
CA SER A 88 12.18 9.25 19.37
C SER A 88 11.27 8.29 18.59
N ASN A 89 9.99 8.64 18.46
CA ASN A 89 9.04 7.92 17.59
C ASN A 89 9.47 7.91 16.12
N GLU A 90 10.12 8.99 15.67
CA GLU A 90 10.63 9.12 14.30
C GLU A 90 11.72 8.09 14.04
N GLU A 91 12.67 7.94 14.96
CA GLU A 91 13.74 6.95 14.85
C GLU A 91 13.20 5.51 14.94
N CYS A 92 12.19 5.28 15.78
CA CYS A 92 11.48 4.00 15.82
C CYS A 92 10.79 3.67 14.48
N SER A 93 10.07 4.64 13.91
CA SER A 93 9.38 4.49 12.62
C SER A 93 10.33 4.35 11.43
N TYR A 94 11.51 4.99 11.52
CA TYR A 94 12.58 4.86 10.54
C TYR A 94 13.17 3.45 10.50
N GLN A 95 13.34 2.81 11.66
CA GLN A 95 13.79 1.41 11.75
C GLN A 95 12.72 0.44 11.27
N SER A 96 11.47 0.58 11.74
CA SER A 96 10.34 -0.22 11.27
C SER A 96 9.02 0.53 11.46
N LYS A 97 8.21 0.60 10.41
CA LYS A 97 6.87 1.21 10.43
C LYS A 97 5.92 0.50 11.41
N TYR A 98 6.20 -0.76 11.76
CA TYR A 98 5.39 -1.57 12.67
C TYR A 98 5.82 -1.42 14.14
N CYS A 99 6.95 -0.75 14.39
CA CYS A 99 7.50 -0.49 15.72
C CYS A 99 7.65 1.01 15.97
N GLY A 100 6.66 1.83 15.61
CA GLY A 100 6.80 3.28 15.58
C GLY A 100 6.70 4.03 16.92
N ILE A 101 6.42 3.35 18.04
CA ILE A 101 6.22 4.00 19.35
C ILE A 101 7.49 3.92 20.19
N TYR A 102 8.02 5.04 20.65
CA TYR A 102 9.16 5.12 21.54
C TYR A 102 8.74 5.10 23.02
N ASN A 103 9.36 4.19 23.78
CA ASN A 103 9.25 4.15 25.24
C ASN A 103 10.47 4.81 25.90
N PRO A 104 10.33 6.00 26.51
CA PRO A 104 11.46 6.73 27.09
C PRO A 104 12.03 6.07 28.35
N ALA A 105 11.26 5.27 29.08
CA ALA A 105 11.74 4.59 30.29
C ALA A 105 12.68 3.42 29.95
N LEU A 106 12.38 2.69 28.87
CA LEU A 106 13.17 1.54 28.42
C LEU A 106 14.18 1.89 27.31
N LYS A 107 14.04 3.07 26.70
CA LYS A 107 14.78 3.51 25.50
C LYS A 107 14.63 2.54 24.31
N GLN A 108 13.43 1.98 24.17
CA GLN A 108 13.10 0.94 23.20
C GLN A 108 11.87 1.32 22.39
N CYS A 109 11.72 0.73 21.20
CA CYS A 109 10.51 0.83 20.43
C CYS A 109 9.45 -0.18 20.89
N GLN A 110 8.20 0.11 20.58
CA GLN A 110 7.03 -0.71 20.89
C GLN A 110 6.18 -0.88 19.64
N ILE A 111 5.40 -1.96 19.62
CA ILE A 111 4.50 -2.29 18.52
C ILE A 111 3.52 -1.13 18.30
N LEU A 112 3.40 -0.72 17.04
CA LEU A 112 2.40 0.22 16.60
C LEU A 112 1.13 -0.53 16.22
N ASN A 113 0.07 -0.37 17.01
CA ASN A 113 -1.21 -1.05 16.76
C ASN A 113 -1.98 -0.37 15.63
N PHE A 114 -2.25 -1.11 14.56
CA PHE A 114 -3.11 -0.68 13.46
C PHE A 114 -4.58 -0.80 13.89
N LYS A 115 -5.15 0.29 14.39
CA LYS A 115 -6.59 0.40 14.67
C LYS A 115 -7.20 1.47 13.76
N PRO A 116 -8.46 1.28 13.30
CA PRO A 116 -9.24 2.33 12.65
C PRO A 116 -9.17 3.67 13.39
N CYS A 117 -9.17 4.79 12.66
CA CYS A 117 -8.94 6.10 13.26
C CYS A 117 -9.91 6.39 14.42
N ASN A 118 -11.18 6.04 14.24
CA ASN A 118 -12.25 6.23 15.23
C ASN A 118 -12.08 5.43 16.54
N MET A 119 -11.11 4.51 16.62
CA MET A 119 -10.81 3.76 17.85
C MET A 119 -9.77 4.46 18.74
N HIS A 120 -9.12 5.52 18.26
CA HIS A 120 -8.15 6.28 19.05
C HIS A 120 -8.87 7.38 19.84
N THR A 121 -8.66 7.38 21.14
CA THR A 121 -9.42 8.23 22.08
C THR A 121 -8.66 9.47 22.52
N THR A 122 -7.37 9.53 22.20
CA THR A 122 -6.50 10.67 22.51
C THR A 122 -5.86 11.24 21.24
N GLN A 123 -5.53 12.53 21.28
CA GLN A 123 -4.81 13.20 20.19
C GLN A 123 -3.48 12.52 19.90
N TRP A 124 -2.76 12.12 20.95
CA TRP A 124 -1.46 11.47 20.81
C TRP A 124 -1.58 10.13 20.08
N GLU A 125 -2.53 9.28 20.46
CA GLU A 125 -2.79 8.01 19.74
C GLU A 125 -3.14 8.29 18.28
N CYS A 126 -4.03 9.25 18.03
CA CYS A 126 -4.49 9.57 16.68
C CYS A 126 -3.36 10.05 15.75
N LEU A 127 -2.43 10.87 16.27
CA LEU A 127 -1.36 11.44 15.45
C LEU A 127 -0.15 10.52 15.30
N ASN A 128 -0.04 9.46 16.10
CA ASN A 128 1.10 8.53 16.08
C ASN A 128 0.73 7.15 15.51
N VAL A 129 -0.35 7.06 14.71
CA VAL A 129 -0.73 5.81 14.04
C VAL A 129 -0.08 5.63 12.68
N ALA A 130 0.09 4.38 12.26
CA ALA A 130 0.73 4.03 11.00
C ALA A 130 -0.06 4.41 9.74
N GLN A 131 -1.36 4.68 9.92
CA GLN A 131 -2.27 5.18 8.88
C GLN A 131 -2.55 6.68 9.14
N PRO A 132 -2.76 7.50 8.09
CA PRO A 132 -3.10 8.89 8.24
C PRO A 132 -4.46 8.98 8.90
N CYS A 133 -4.45 9.45 10.14
CA CYS A 133 -5.64 9.88 10.86
C CYS A 133 -5.52 11.37 11.16
N TYR A 134 -6.66 12.00 11.41
CA TYR A 134 -6.72 13.42 11.74
C TYR A 134 -7.47 13.61 13.06
N TRP A 135 -6.90 14.41 13.96
CA TRP A 135 -7.53 14.75 15.23
C TRP A 135 -8.27 16.08 15.11
N ILE A 136 -9.60 16.04 15.22
CA ILE A 136 -10.45 17.24 15.18
C ILE A 136 -11.62 17.09 16.15
N ASN A 137 -12.05 18.18 16.77
CA ASN A 137 -13.21 18.19 17.69
C ASN A 137 -13.14 17.11 18.78
N GLN A 138 -11.93 16.85 19.31
CA GLN A 138 -11.66 15.82 20.33
C GLN A 138 -11.96 14.38 19.86
N GLN A 139 -11.98 14.14 18.55
CA GLN A 139 -12.18 12.83 17.96
C GLN A 139 -11.09 12.56 16.93
N CYS A 140 -10.68 11.29 16.85
CA CYS A 140 -9.83 10.83 15.79
C CYS A 140 -10.69 10.34 14.64
N GLN A 141 -10.49 10.89 13.45
CA GLN A 141 -11.24 10.53 12.25
C GLN A 141 -10.31 10.12 11.12
N GLU A 142 -10.89 9.44 10.13
CA GLU A 142 -10.17 9.12 8.89
C GLU A 142 -9.68 10.40 8.23
N PHE A 143 -8.46 10.35 7.70
CA PHE A 143 -7.87 11.48 7.02
C PHE A 143 -8.57 11.74 5.68
N ASP A 144 -8.83 13.02 5.41
CA ASP A 144 -9.37 13.54 4.16
C ASP A 144 -8.58 14.80 3.80
N CYS A 145 -8.21 14.94 2.53
CA CYS A 145 -7.43 16.09 2.07
C CYS A 145 -8.15 17.42 2.34
N ALA A 146 -9.48 17.46 2.35
CA ALA A 146 -10.28 18.66 2.63
C ALA A 146 -10.11 19.19 4.07
N LEU A 147 -9.54 18.39 4.98
CA LEU A 147 -9.20 18.81 6.33
C LEU A 147 -7.98 19.73 6.36
N LEU A 148 -7.10 19.64 5.37
CA LEU A 148 -5.88 20.44 5.29
C LEU A 148 -6.19 21.86 4.80
N LYS A 149 -5.82 22.86 5.60
CA LYS A 149 -6.26 24.24 5.42
C LYS A 149 -5.23 25.13 4.75
N SER A 150 -4.03 24.62 4.51
CA SER A 150 -2.97 25.38 3.85
C SER A 150 -2.27 24.57 2.76
N GLN A 151 -1.73 25.27 1.77
CA GLN A 151 -0.88 24.67 0.75
C GLN A 151 0.32 23.94 1.36
N LYS A 152 0.91 24.50 2.42
CA LYS A 152 2.04 23.90 3.13
C LYS A 152 1.65 22.56 3.77
N GLU A 153 0.50 22.50 4.43
CA GLU A 153 -0.03 21.24 4.97
C GLU A 153 -0.31 20.23 3.85
N CYS A 154 -0.99 20.66 2.79
CA CYS A 154 -1.33 19.80 1.65
C CYS A 154 -0.08 19.18 1.00
N ASN A 155 0.95 20.00 0.76
CA ASN A 155 2.22 19.57 0.19
C ASN A 155 3.08 18.75 1.17
N GLY A 156 2.76 18.78 2.47
CA GLY A 156 3.41 17.94 3.48
C GLY A 156 3.02 16.48 3.39
N TYR A 157 1.90 16.17 2.72
CA TYR A 157 1.51 14.81 2.39
C TYR A 157 2.02 14.45 0.98
N HIS A 158 2.38 13.18 0.78
CA HIS A 158 2.88 12.70 -0.51
C HIS A 158 1.89 13.05 -1.64
N HIS A 159 2.42 13.52 -2.78
CA HIS A 159 1.65 13.94 -3.96
C HIS A 159 0.71 12.87 -4.51
N TYR A 160 0.89 11.59 -4.15
CA TYR A 160 0.00 10.49 -4.51
C TYR A 160 -1.32 10.45 -3.73
N LEU A 161 -1.44 11.21 -2.63
CA LEU A 161 -2.63 11.24 -1.78
C LEU A 161 -3.43 12.54 -1.97
N CYS A 162 -2.76 13.67 -1.80
CA CYS A 162 -3.37 14.99 -1.81
C CYS A 162 -2.63 15.91 -2.77
N ASN A 163 -3.37 16.87 -3.33
CA ASN A 163 -2.82 17.92 -4.16
C ASN A 163 -3.52 19.25 -3.87
N TRP A 164 -2.76 20.34 -3.93
CA TRP A 164 -3.29 21.68 -3.73
C TRP A 164 -3.91 22.23 -5.02
N SER A 165 -5.22 22.48 -5.01
CA SER A 165 -5.91 23.14 -6.11
C SER A 165 -5.69 24.66 -6.01
N ILE A 166 -4.87 25.21 -6.90
CA ILE A 166 -4.62 26.66 -6.97
C ILE A 166 -5.91 27.43 -7.28
N GLU A 167 -6.75 26.90 -8.15
CA GLU A 167 -8.03 27.52 -8.55
C GLU A 167 -8.99 27.63 -7.38
N ASN A 168 -9.16 26.56 -6.60
CA ASN A 168 -10.11 26.49 -5.50
C ASN A 168 -9.51 26.87 -4.13
N GLN A 169 -8.20 27.16 -4.06
CA GLN A 169 -7.47 27.43 -2.82
C GLN A 169 -7.75 26.39 -1.73
N GLN A 170 -7.80 25.11 -2.11
CA GLN A 170 -8.13 24.01 -1.22
C GLN A 170 -7.29 22.77 -1.53
N CYS A 171 -7.08 21.94 -0.52
CA CYS A 171 -6.46 20.65 -0.69
C CYS A 171 -7.51 19.62 -1.12
N ILE A 172 -7.24 18.92 -2.21
CA ILE A 172 -8.12 17.89 -2.78
C ILE A 172 -7.38 16.56 -2.87
N HIS A 173 -8.13 15.48 -3.00
CA HIS A 173 -7.53 14.18 -3.32
C HIS A 173 -6.78 14.25 -4.65
N ALA A 174 -5.60 13.64 -4.68
CA ALA A 174 -4.79 13.57 -5.89
C ALA A 174 -5.57 12.84 -6.99
N SER A 175 -5.35 13.27 -8.23
CA SER A 175 -5.85 12.60 -9.43
C SER A 175 -4.70 12.38 -10.40
N CYS A 176 -4.79 11.35 -11.26
CA CYS A 176 -3.73 11.10 -12.25
C CYS A 176 -3.51 12.32 -13.15
N HIS A 177 -4.57 13.06 -13.50
CA HIS A 177 -4.49 14.26 -14.36
C HIS A 177 -3.62 15.39 -13.81
N GLN A 178 -3.34 15.38 -12.50
CA GLN A 178 -2.54 16.40 -11.85
C GLN A 178 -1.10 15.95 -11.57
N GLN A 179 -0.79 14.67 -11.77
CA GLN A 179 0.56 14.16 -11.58
C GLN A 179 1.50 14.69 -12.66
N PRO A 180 2.74 15.05 -12.31
CA PRO A 180 3.73 15.38 -13.33
C PRO A 180 4.07 14.15 -14.16
N ILE A 181 4.40 14.35 -15.44
CA ILE A 181 4.65 13.26 -16.41
C ILE A 181 5.73 12.29 -15.92
N PHE A 182 6.80 12.81 -15.30
CA PHE A 182 7.92 12.01 -14.81
C PHE A 182 7.57 11.13 -13.58
N ASP A 183 6.42 11.36 -12.97
CA ASP A 183 5.93 10.62 -11.78
C ASP A 183 4.54 10.02 -12.00
N CYS A 184 4.15 9.84 -13.27
CA CYS A 184 2.85 9.31 -13.65
C CYS A 184 2.78 7.79 -13.46
N THR A 185 2.65 7.36 -12.20
CA THR A 185 2.66 5.95 -11.79
C THR A 185 1.30 5.54 -11.24
N PHE A 186 0.89 6.08 -10.09
CA PHE A 186 -0.40 5.80 -9.46
C PHE A 186 -0.83 6.91 -8.50
N ILE A 187 -2.07 6.83 -8.04
CA ILE A 187 -2.59 7.62 -6.91
C ILE A 187 -3.27 6.69 -5.90
N VAL A 188 -3.39 7.15 -4.66
CA VAL A 188 -4.10 6.43 -3.59
C VAL A 188 -5.50 7.03 -3.43
N LYS A 189 -6.54 6.29 -3.84
CA LYS A 189 -7.95 6.72 -3.76
C LYS A 189 -8.56 6.59 -2.37
N LYS A 190 -8.11 5.62 -1.56
CA LYS A 190 -8.63 5.38 -0.21
C LYS A 190 -7.55 4.79 0.69
N PHE A 191 -7.55 5.18 1.97
CA PHE A 191 -6.50 4.90 2.95
C PHE A 191 -6.99 4.18 4.22
N ASN A 192 -8.10 3.45 4.14
CA ASN A 192 -8.70 2.82 5.31
C ASN A 192 -7.96 1.50 5.65
N ILE A 193 -8.65 0.41 5.99
CA ILE A 193 -8.06 -0.94 6.24
C ILE A 193 -7.38 -1.56 4.99
N GLY A 194 -7.09 -0.76 3.97
CA GLY A 194 -6.38 -1.09 2.74
C GLY A 194 -6.21 0.16 1.87
N TYR A 195 -5.26 0.09 0.94
CA TYR A 195 -5.00 1.13 -0.04
C TYR A 195 -5.74 0.79 -1.33
N LEU A 196 -6.64 1.67 -1.78
CA LEU A 196 -7.17 1.56 -3.14
C LEU A 196 -6.24 2.32 -4.08
N ILE A 197 -5.52 1.60 -4.93
CA ILE A 197 -4.60 2.18 -5.90
C ILE A 197 -5.34 2.39 -7.22
N GLN A 198 -5.24 3.59 -7.78
CA GLN A 198 -5.63 3.88 -9.16
C GLN A 198 -4.36 4.00 -10.01
N PRO A 199 -4.14 3.09 -10.97
CA PRO A 199 -3.03 3.21 -11.89
C PRO A 199 -3.16 4.45 -12.75
N CYS A 200 -2.02 5.07 -13.04
CA CYS A 200 -1.90 6.18 -13.95
C CYS A 200 -0.98 5.81 -15.12
N LEU A 201 -1.14 6.42 -16.29
CA LEU A 201 -0.21 6.30 -17.42
C LEU A 201 -0.06 7.64 -18.13
N VAL A 202 1.12 7.84 -18.73
CA VAL A 202 1.36 8.99 -19.60
C VAL A 202 0.68 8.74 -20.95
N ASP A 203 -0.22 9.64 -21.32
CA ASP A 203 -0.86 9.70 -22.62
C ASP A 203 -0.15 10.70 -23.53
N TYR A 204 0.27 10.22 -24.70
CA TYR A 204 0.93 11.01 -25.73
C TYR A 204 0.03 11.32 -26.95
N SER A 205 -1.25 10.91 -26.91
CA SER A 205 -2.16 11.00 -28.06
C SER A 205 -2.52 12.42 -28.48
N GLU A 206 -2.48 13.39 -27.57
CA GLU A 206 -2.86 14.79 -27.82
C GLU A 206 -1.68 15.73 -28.14
N GLY A 207 -0.50 15.18 -28.47
CA GLY A 207 0.70 15.97 -28.80
C GLY A 207 1.40 16.65 -27.62
N GLN A 208 0.70 16.84 -26.50
CA GLN A 208 1.29 17.13 -25.19
C GLN A 208 1.12 15.93 -24.28
N ALA A 209 2.22 15.47 -23.68
CA ALA A 209 2.18 14.39 -22.71
C ALA A 209 1.36 14.80 -21.49
N LYS A 210 0.36 14.00 -21.12
CA LYS A 210 -0.48 14.22 -19.92
C LYS A 210 -0.60 12.92 -19.15
N CYS A 211 -0.63 13.01 -17.82
CA CYS A 211 -0.94 11.85 -17.01
C CYS A 211 -2.47 11.62 -16.98
N ARG A 212 -2.89 10.36 -17.03
CA ARG A 212 -4.32 9.99 -16.96
C ARG A 212 -4.52 8.70 -16.19
N GLU A 213 -5.76 8.45 -15.78
CA GLU A 213 -6.13 7.15 -15.21
C GLU A 213 -5.94 6.04 -16.25
N ALA A 214 -5.48 4.89 -15.79
CA ALA A 214 -5.29 3.68 -16.58
C ALA A 214 -6.04 2.51 -15.96
N THR A 215 -6.53 1.63 -16.82
CA THR A 215 -7.03 0.30 -16.46
C THR A 215 -5.91 -0.72 -16.47
N LEU A 216 -6.07 -1.85 -15.77
CA LEU A 216 -5.07 -2.92 -15.78
C LEU A 216 -4.78 -3.45 -17.19
N SER A 217 -5.78 -3.47 -18.08
CA SER A 217 -5.60 -3.91 -19.47
C SER A 217 -4.68 -3.02 -20.31
N GLU A 218 -4.44 -1.78 -19.87
CA GLU A 218 -3.56 -0.84 -20.56
C GLU A 218 -2.11 -0.90 -20.06
N LEU A 219 -1.88 -1.53 -18.91
CA LEU A 219 -0.55 -1.65 -18.33
C LEU A 219 0.28 -2.67 -19.11
N SER A 220 1.58 -2.43 -19.18
CA SER A 220 2.59 -3.30 -19.77
C SER A 220 3.24 -4.20 -18.72
N PRO A 221 4.06 -5.20 -19.10
CA PRO A 221 4.81 -6.00 -18.12
C PRO A 221 5.63 -5.15 -17.14
N ILE A 222 6.16 -4.02 -17.62
CA ILE A 222 7.00 -3.10 -16.83
C ILE A 222 6.14 -2.26 -15.88
N THR A 223 5.04 -1.71 -16.39
CA THR A 223 4.20 -0.77 -15.63
C THR A 223 3.17 -1.46 -14.74
N CYS A 224 2.90 -2.75 -14.94
CA CYS A 224 1.89 -3.46 -14.16
C CYS A 224 2.17 -3.42 -12.65
N SER A 225 3.35 -3.84 -12.21
CA SER A 225 3.72 -3.81 -10.78
C SER A 225 3.95 -2.38 -10.29
N LEU A 226 4.64 -1.57 -11.07
CA LEU A 226 5.03 -0.20 -10.68
C LEU A 226 3.81 0.72 -10.50
N ASN A 227 2.89 0.71 -11.48
CA ASN A 227 1.74 1.60 -11.53
C ASN A 227 0.56 1.08 -10.70
N THR A 228 0.72 -0.05 -10.01
CA THR A 228 -0.29 -0.60 -9.09
C THR A 228 0.23 -0.70 -7.67
N ASP A 229 1.42 -0.16 -7.39
CA ASP A 229 2.12 -0.37 -6.12
C ASP A 229 2.17 -1.86 -5.72
N ASN A 230 2.46 -2.71 -6.70
CA ASN A 230 2.51 -4.17 -6.57
C ASN A 230 1.18 -4.85 -6.17
N ALA A 231 0.04 -4.18 -6.35
CA ALA A 231 -1.29 -4.79 -6.17
C ALA A 231 -1.67 -5.71 -7.34
N ALA A 232 -1.01 -5.57 -8.48
CA ALA A 232 -1.19 -6.43 -9.65
C ALA A 232 0.15 -6.92 -10.19
N ALA A 233 0.11 -8.09 -10.85
CA ALA A 233 1.25 -8.69 -11.50
C ALA A 233 0.94 -9.04 -12.95
N TRP A 234 1.99 -9.03 -13.78
CA TRP A 234 1.87 -9.45 -15.17
C TRP A 234 1.75 -10.97 -15.26
N SER A 235 0.69 -11.45 -15.93
CA SER A 235 0.41 -12.86 -16.15
C SER A 235 0.56 -13.21 -17.62
N ASP A 236 1.49 -14.11 -17.92
CA ASP A 236 1.72 -14.67 -19.26
C ASP A 236 0.74 -15.82 -19.60
N MET A 237 -0.26 -16.08 -18.75
CA MET A 237 -1.22 -17.18 -18.95
C MET A 237 -2.20 -16.96 -20.11
N ARG A 238 -2.38 -15.72 -20.58
CA ARG A 238 -3.19 -15.45 -21.76
C ARG A 238 -2.37 -15.70 -23.02
N LEU A 239 -2.86 -16.63 -23.85
CA LEU A 239 -2.17 -17.25 -24.99
C LEU A 239 -1.69 -16.28 -26.07
N ASP A 240 -2.22 -15.07 -26.15
CA ASP A 240 -1.92 -14.13 -27.22
C ASP A 240 -0.96 -13.01 -26.80
N ARG A 241 -1.10 -12.39 -25.61
CA ARG A 241 -0.31 -11.18 -25.27
C ARG A 241 0.02 -10.96 -23.78
N GLY A 242 -0.26 -11.91 -22.88
CA GLY A 242 -0.18 -11.65 -21.44
C GLY A 242 -1.17 -10.56 -20.98
N SER A 243 -1.28 -10.33 -19.66
CA SER A 243 -2.14 -9.27 -19.11
C SER A 243 -1.76 -8.92 -17.69
N CYS A 244 -1.90 -7.66 -17.29
CA CYS A 244 -1.82 -7.26 -15.89
C CYS A 244 -3.08 -7.71 -15.15
N GLN A 245 -2.90 -8.41 -14.03
CA GLN A 245 -3.99 -8.98 -13.25
C GLN A 245 -3.78 -8.66 -11.77
N GLU A 246 -4.84 -8.22 -11.09
CA GLU A 246 -4.87 -8.11 -9.64
C GLU A 246 -4.52 -9.46 -9.00
N CYS A 247 -3.70 -9.38 -7.96
CA CYS A 247 -3.39 -10.54 -7.15
C CYS A 247 -4.62 -10.93 -6.30
N ASP A 248 -4.81 -12.23 -6.10
CA ASP A 248 -5.94 -12.86 -5.36
C ASP A 248 -7.34 -12.90 -6.02
N VAL A 249 -7.53 -12.38 -7.24
CA VAL A 249 -8.85 -12.48 -7.94
C VAL A 249 -9.28 -13.93 -8.24
N CYS A 250 -8.32 -14.84 -8.42
CA CYS A 250 -8.63 -16.23 -8.75
C CYS A 250 -9.28 -16.99 -7.58
N ILE A 251 -8.89 -16.72 -6.33
CA ILE A 251 -9.43 -17.47 -5.18
C ILE A 251 -10.90 -17.11 -4.98
N ILE A 252 -11.25 -15.83 -5.04
CA ILE A 252 -12.63 -15.37 -4.85
C ILE A 252 -13.53 -15.87 -5.99
N LYS A 253 -13.09 -15.78 -7.25
CA LYS A 253 -13.88 -16.28 -8.39
C LYS A 253 -14.13 -17.79 -8.32
N ILE A 254 -13.11 -18.57 -7.94
CA ILE A 254 -13.26 -20.03 -7.77
C ILE A 254 -14.23 -20.33 -6.62
N LEU A 255 -14.11 -19.65 -5.47
CA LEU A 255 -15.02 -19.83 -4.33
C LEU A 255 -16.46 -19.46 -4.66
N VAL A 256 -16.67 -18.37 -5.41
CA VAL A 256 -18.01 -17.97 -5.87
C VAL A 256 -18.57 -18.98 -6.85
N LEU A 257 -17.79 -19.46 -7.82
CA LEU A 257 -18.22 -20.48 -8.77
C LEU A 257 -18.53 -21.82 -8.08
N THR A 258 -17.72 -22.27 -7.12
CA THR A 258 -18.00 -23.50 -6.37
C THR A 258 -19.24 -23.35 -5.50
N LEU A 259 -19.45 -22.20 -4.85
CA LEU A 259 -20.69 -21.90 -4.11
C LEU A 259 -21.91 -21.91 -5.03
N LEU A 260 -21.83 -21.30 -6.22
CA LEU A 260 -22.91 -21.32 -7.19
C LEU A 260 -23.21 -22.75 -7.67
N MET A 261 -22.19 -23.55 -7.98
CA MET A 261 -22.35 -24.96 -8.35
C MET A 261 -22.90 -25.86 -7.23
N MET A 262 -22.82 -25.46 -5.95
CA MET A 262 -23.45 -26.20 -4.85
C MET A 262 -24.91 -25.82 -4.62
N ILE A 263 -25.37 -24.69 -5.18
CA ILE A 263 -26.74 -24.19 -5.04
C ILE A 263 -27.64 -24.70 -6.17
N PHE A 264 -27.06 -25.00 -7.34
CA PHE A 264 -27.74 -25.56 -8.51
C PHE A 264 -27.51 -27.06 -8.63
#